data_AF-A0A0F7F8K6-F1
#
_entry.id   AF-A0A0F7F8K6-F1
#
_cell.length_a   1.000
_cell.length_b   1.000
_cell.length_c   1.000
_cell.angle_alpha   90.00
_cell.angle_beta   90.00
_cell.angle_gamma   90.00
#
_symmetry.space_group_name_H-M   'P 1'
#
loop_
_entity.id
_entity.type
_entity.pdbx_description
1 polymer ?
#
loop_
_entity_poly.entity_id
_entity_poly.type
_entity_poly.pdbx_seq_one_letter_code
_entity_poly.pdbx_strand_id
1 'polypeptide(L)'
;MISPIFSLLLLAFALSLDGFGVGITYGLRKLKIPLPSVLIISLCSGVVMCVSMQVGVLLAKVVSPHIASLIGAVIILLMGCWSLVQLVVQRDEDKAEEETDGMPGDAENHSPDILAVTDGTPEKEPEKSAVFSLELRRLGIVIQILRTPSSADLDKSGSISPAEALVLGVALSLDAFGTGLGAALLGFNPLWTSLVIALFSGSILLLGLHTGLRFAGTSWMKHASVLPALLLIAIGILKLL
;
A
#
# COMPACT_ATOMS: atom_id res chain seq x y z
N MET A 1 5.38 30.48 -11.57
CA MET A 1 6.69 29.78 -11.52
C MET A 1 6.80 29.06 -10.18
N ILE A 2 6.22 27.87 -10.08
CA ILE A 2 6.42 27.01 -8.90
C ILE A 2 7.86 26.49 -8.99
N SER A 3 8.62 26.57 -7.90
CA SER A 3 9.99 26.07 -7.90
C SER A 3 9.99 24.55 -8.13
N PRO A 4 10.95 23.98 -8.88
CA PRO A 4 11.00 22.54 -9.14
C PRO A 4 11.08 21.72 -7.86
N ILE A 5 11.68 22.30 -6.81
CA ILE A 5 11.78 21.73 -5.47
C ILE A 5 10.39 21.60 -4.84
N PHE A 6 9.52 22.61 -5.00
CA PHE A 6 8.15 22.55 -4.47
C PHE A 6 7.31 21.49 -5.17
N SER A 7 7.37 21.38 -6.50
CA SER A 7 6.66 20.31 -7.22
C SER A 7 7.15 18.92 -6.83
N LEU A 8 8.46 18.77 -6.61
CA LEU A 8 9.04 17.51 -6.15
C LEU A 8 8.56 17.16 -4.75
N LEU A 9 8.57 18.12 -3.81
CA LEU A 9 8.08 17.91 -2.45
C LEU A 9 6.60 17.54 -2.43
N LEU A 10 5.79 18.21 -3.26
CA LEU A 10 4.36 17.96 -3.36
C LEU A 10 4.08 16.57 -3.95
N LEU A 11 4.85 16.15 -4.97
CA LEU A 11 4.81 14.79 -5.51
C LEU A 11 5.24 13.74 -4.48
N ALA A 12 6.35 13.97 -3.78
CA ALA A 12 6.86 13.05 -2.78
C ALA A 12 5.88 12.89 -1.61
N PHE A 13 5.24 13.99 -1.20
CA PHE A 13 4.18 13.96 -0.20
C PHE A 13 2.94 13.21 -0.72
N ALA A 14 2.46 13.54 -1.92
CA ALA A 14 1.29 12.88 -2.53
C ALA A 14 1.46 11.36 -2.60
N LEU A 15 2.60 10.89 -3.10
CA LEU A 15 2.92 9.46 -3.22
C LEU A 15 3.10 8.76 -1.88
N SER A 16 3.67 9.44 -0.89
CA SER A 16 3.98 8.82 0.40
C SER A 16 2.75 8.71 1.31
N LEU A 17 1.66 9.40 0.99
CA LEU A 17 0.40 9.32 1.75
C LEU A 17 -0.27 7.95 1.65
N ASP A 18 0.03 7.16 0.62
CA ASP A 18 -0.43 5.77 0.54
C ASP A 18 0.22 4.93 1.68
N GLY A 19 1.52 5.17 1.93
CA GLY A 19 2.24 4.62 3.08
C GLY A 19 1.77 5.19 4.44
N PHE A 20 1.24 6.42 4.47
CA PHE A 20 0.64 7.00 5.66
C PHE A 20 -0.61 6.23 6.10
N GLY A 21 -1.51 5.94 5.16
CA GLY A 21 -2.75 5.22 5.42
C GLY A 21 -2.50 3.80 5.96
N VAL A 22 -1.51 3.12 5.38
CA VAL A 22 -1.05 1.82 5.89
C VAL A 22 -0.40 1.95 7.27
N GLY A 23 0.44 2.97 7.49
CA GLY A 23 1.03 3.27 8.79
C GLY A 23 -0.05 3.47 9.87
N ILE A 24 -1.07 4.28 9.58
CA ILE A 24 -2.23 4.48 10.45
C ILE A 24 -2.91 3.15 10.75
N THR A 25 -3.22 2.36 9.71
CA THR A 25 -3.94 1.09 9.84
C THR A 25 -3.19 0.14 10.78
N TYR A 26 -1.87 0.05 10.66
CA TYR A 26 -1.05 -0.76 11.56
C TYR A 26 -0.88 -0.16 12.96
N GLY A 27 -0.87 1.17 13.06
CA GLY A 27 -0.86 1.87 14.35
C GLY A 27 -2.14 1.62 15.15
N LEU A 28 -3.30 1.63 14.49
CA LEU A 28 -4.60 1.32 15.11
C LEU A 28 -4.67 -0.12 15.61
N ARG A 29 -4.03 -1.04 14.90
CA ARG A 29 -3.89 -2.44 15.31
C ARG A 29 -2.81 -2.67 16.36
N LYS A 30 -2.16 -1.60 16.83
CA LYS A 30 -1.08 -1.64 17.84
C LYS A 30 0.10 -2.54 17.44
N LEU A 31 0.35 -2.69 16.14
CA LEU A 31 1.47 -3.46 15.62
C LEU A 31 2.77 -2.68 15.76
N LYS A 32 3.87 -3.39 16.02
CA LYS A 32 5.20 -2.79 16.11
C LYS A 32 5.94 -2.99 14.80
N ILE A 33 6.25 -1.91 14.10
CA ILE A 33 7.11 -1.95 12.92
C ILE A 33 8.52 -1.54 13.36
N PRO A 34 9.49 -2.48 13.48
CA PRO A 34 10.84 -2.13 13.87
C PRO A 34 11.51 -1.29 12.76
N LEU A 35 12.43 -0.39 13.14
CA LEU A 35 13.17 0.47 12.20
C LEU A 35 13.80 -0.28 11.01
N PRO A 36 14.42 -1.47 11.14
CA PRO A 36 14.91 -2.21 9.97
C PRO A 36 13.81 -2.55 8.95
N SER A 37 12.60 -2.89 9.41
CA SER A 37 11.46 -3.16 8.52
C SER A 37 11.01 -1.90 7.78
N VAL A 38 10.98 -0.75 8.45
CA VAL A 38 10.68 0.55 7.81
C VAL A 38 11.72 0.88 6.73
N LEU A 39 13.00 0.62 7.02
CA LEU A 39 14.09 0.85 6.06
C LEU A 39 13.94 -0.05 4.83
N ILE A 40 13.53 -1.31 5.01
CA ILE A 40 13.26 -2.22 3.88
C ILE A 40 12.12 -1.69 3.02
N ILE A 41 11.01 -1.26 3.62
CA ILE A 41 9.85 -0.71 2.91
C ILE A 41 10.25 0.53 2.11
N SER A 42 10.93 1.48 2.75
CA SER A 42 11.30 2.74 2.11
C SER A 42 12.35 2.56 1.00
N LEU A 43 13.30 1.65 1.20
CA LEU A 43 14.27 1.28 0.17
C LEU A 43 13.58 0.59 -1.01
N CYS A 44 12.62 -0.29 -0.74
CA CYS A 44 11.83 -0.94 -1.77
C CYS A 44 11.08 0.09 -2.63
N SER A 45 10.34 1.02 -2.01
CA SER A 45 9.68 2.12 -2.72
C SER A 45 10.65 2.96 -3.54
N GLY A 46 11.82 3.30 -2.98
CA GLY A 46 12.87 4.04 -3.68
C GLY A 46 13.40 3.31 -4.92
N VAL A 47 13.66 2.01 -4.80
CA VAL A 47 14.15 1.17 -5.91
C VAL A 47 13.09 1.08 -7.01
N VAL A 48 11.84 0.78 -6.66
CA VAL A 48 10.75 0.68 -7.63
C VAL A 48 10.50 2.02 -8.32
N MET A 49 10.52 3.12 -7.58
CA MET A 49 10.42 4.47 -8.14
C MET A 49 11.58 4.77 -9.11
N CYS A 50 12.82 4.44 -8.73
CA CYS A 50 13.99 4.64 -9.57
C CYS A 50 13.89 3.84 -10.89
N VAL A 51 13.54 2.55 -10.80
CA VAL A 51 13.34 1.68 -11.97
C VAL A 51 12.23 2.22 -12.86
N SER A 52 11.09 2.58 -12.28
CA SER A 52 9.96 3.15 -13.02
C SER A 52 10.36 4.43 -13.76
N MET A 53 11.02 5.36 -13.06
CA MET A 53 11.47 6.60 -13.67
C MET A 53 12.53 6.35 -14.75
N GLN A 54 13.39 5.34 -14.60
CA GLN A 54 14.37 4.99 -15.63
C GLN A 54 13.69 4.49 -16.91
N VAL A 55 12.65 3.67 -16.76
CA VAL A 55 11.77 3.25 -17.88
C VAL A 55 11.07 4.46 -18.49
N GLY A 56 10.55 5.39 -17.68
CA GLY A 56 9.90 6.60 -18.16
C GLY A 56 10.82 7.54 -18.93
N VAL A 57 12.07 7.69 -18.48
CA VAL A 57 13.09 8.48 -19.21
C VAL A 57 13.46 7.80 -20.53
N LEU A 58 13.54 6.48 -20.56
CA LEU A 58 13.76 5.75 -21.82
C LEU A 58 12.61 5.98 -22.79
N LEU A 59 11.37 5.96 -22.31
CA LEU A 59 10.18 6.25 -23.11
C LEU A 59 10.15 7.71 -23.58
N ALA A 60 10.55 8.66 -22.72
CA ALA A 60 10.63 10.08 -23.05
C ALA A 60 11.62 10.39 -24.18
N LYS A 61 12.62 9.54 -24.41
CA LYS A 61 13.57 9.70 -25.53
C LYS A 61 12.98 9.32 -26.88
N VAL A 62 11.98 8.45 -26.90
CA VAL A 62 11.33 7.97 -28.14
C VAL A 62 10.19 8.91 -28.56
N VAL A 63 9.64 9.67 -27.61
CA VAL A 63 8.46 10.51 -27.80
C VAL A 63 8.84 11.99 -27.82
N SER A 64 8.13 12.81 -28.60
CA SER A 64 8.33 14.27 -28.60
C SER A 64 8.18 14.85 -27.19
N PRO A 65 9.03 15.81 -26.76
CA PRO A 65 8.98 16.37 -25.40
C PRO A 65 7.61 16.89 -24.96
N HIS A 66 6.85 17.47 -25.91
CA HIS A 66 5.53 18.00 -25.62
C HIS A 66 4.51 16.88 -25.35
N ILE A 67 4.58 15.81 -26.14
CA ILE A 67 3.71 14.64 -26.00
C ILE A 67 4.10 13.83 -24.76
N ALA A 68 5.39 13.70 -24.44
CA ALA A 68 5.86 13.06 -23.22
C ALA A 68 5.27 13.77 -21.98
N SER A 69 5.38 15.10 -21.91
CA SER A 69 4.82 15.87 -20.79
C SER A 69 3.30 15.71 -20.68
N LEU A 70 2.57 15.72 -21.82
CA LEU A 70 1.13 15.52 -21.84
C LEU A 70 0.75 14.11 -21.32
N ILE A 71 1.42 13.07 -21.82
CA ILE A 71 1.20 11.70 -21.38
C ILE A 71 1.50 11.56 -19.89
N GLY A 72 2.60 12.13 -19.40
CA GLY A 72 2.97 12.10 -17.99
C GLY A 72 1.92 12.73 -17.09
N ALA A 73 1.41 13.91 -17.47
CA ALA A 73 0.36 14.59 -16.73
C ALA A 73 -0.96 13.78 -16.73
N VAL A 74 -1.34 13.21 -17.87
CA VAL A 74 -2.54 12.37 -18.00
C VAL A 74 -2.42 11.10 -17.15
N ILE A 75 -1.26 10.43 -17.12
CA ILE A 75 -1.05 9.24 -16.28
C ILE A 75 -1.26 9.56 -14.79
N ILE A 76 -0.63 10.64 -14.29
CA ILE A 76 -0.78 11.04 -12.89
C ILE A 76 -2.22 11.45 -12.57
N LEU A 77 -2.86 12.20 -13.48
CA LEU A 77 -4.25 12.62 -13.32
C LEU A 77 -5.20 11.41 -13.26
N LEU A 78 -5.02 10.43 -14.15
CA LEU A 78 -5.84 9.21 -14.18
C LEU A 78 -5.65 8.37 -12.92
N MET A 79 -4.40 8.20 -12.44
CA MET A 79 -4.14 7.50 -11.16
C MET A 79 -4.79 8.22 -9.98
N GLY A 80 -4.73 9.56 -9.93
CA GLY A 80 -5.40 10.35 -8.90
C GLY A 80 -6.92 10.22 -8.94
N CYS A 81 -7.52 10.30 -10.13
CA CYS A 81 -8.97 10.11 -10.32
C CYS A 81 -9.41 8.68 -9.96
N TRP A 82 -8.63 7.66 -10.35
CA TRP A 82 -8.90 6.27 -10.02
C TRP A 82 -8.91 6.05 -8.51
N SER A 83 -7.88 6.55 -7.82
CA SER A 83 -7.79 6.52 -6.35
C SER A 83 -9.00 7.21 -5.70
N LEU A 84 -9.45 8.36 -6.25
CA LEU A 84 -10.62 9.06 -5.74
C LEU A 84 -11.92 8.26 -5.90
N VAL A 85 -12.15 7.64 -7.07
CA VAL A 85 -13.33 6.81 -7.33
C VAL A 85 -13.35 5.60 -6.40
N GLN A 86 -12.20 4.94 -6.21
CA GLN A 86 -12.07 3.80 -5.31
C GLN A 86 -12.50 4.14 -3.88
N LEU A 87 -12.19 5.33 -3.38
CA LEU A 87 -12.59 5.79 -2.06
C LEU A 87 -14.09 6.07 -1.92
N VAL A 88 -14.74 6.50 -3.01
CA VAL A 88 -16.20 6.70 -3.01
C VAL A 88 -16.92 5.35 -3.02
N VAL A 89 -16.46 4.41 -3.85
CA VAL A 89 -17.04 3.06 -3.93
C VAL A 89 -16.92 2.32 -2.58
N GLN A 90 -15.76 2.38 -1.91
CA GLN A 90 -15.58 1.74 -0.61
C GLN A 90 -16.44 2.36 0.50
N ARG A 91 -16.79 3.65 0.40
CA ARG A 91 -17.68 4.32 1.38
C ARG A 91 -19.14 3.88 1.26
N ASP A 92 -19.58 3.45 0.08
CA ASP A 92 -20.95 2.96 -0.12
C ASP A 92 -21.10 1.51 0.37
N GLU A 93 -20.06 0.67 0.25
CA GLU A 93 -20.04 -0.69 0.82
C GLU A 93 -20.08 -0.67 2.37
N ASP A 94 -19.24 0.15 3.01
CA ASP A 94 -19.22 0.32 4.48
C ASP A 94 -20.59 0.79 5.05
N LYS A 95 -21.36 1.55 4.28
CA LYS A 95 -22.71 2.03 4.69
C LYS A 95 -23.79 0.97 4.51
N ALA A 96 -23.68 0.15 3.47
CA ALA A 96 -24.65 -0.91 3.20
C ALA A 96 -24.61 -2.00 4.30
N GLU A 97 -23.44 -2.28 4.87
CA GLU A 97 -23.28 -3.21 6.00
C GLU A 97 -23.90 -2.67 7.30
N GLU A 98 -23.78 -1.37 7.60
CA GLU A 98 -24.39 -0.74 8.78
C GLU A 98 -25.94 -0.72 8.73
N GLU A 99 -26.56 -0.67 7.54
CA GLU A 99 -28.02 -0.69 7.39
C GLU A 99 -28.63 -2.10 7.52
N THR A 100 -27.85 -3.16 7.29
CA THR A 100 -28.34 -4.55 7.31
C THR A 100 -28.32 -5.17 8.72
N ASP A 101 -27.45 -4.68 9.61
CA ASP A 101 -27.27 -5.19 10.98
C ASP A 101 -28.22 -4.54 12.02
N GLY A 102 -29.17 -3.70 11.56
CA GLY A 102 -30.06 -2.90 12.40
C GLY A 102 -31.48 -3.46 12.63
N MET A 103 -31.81 -4.67 12.17
CA MET A 103 -33.16 -5.24 12.32
C MET A 103 -33.20 -6.30 13.43
N PRO A 104 -34.02 -6.15 14.50
CA PRO A 104 -34.17 -7.19 15.51
C PRO A 104 -35.08 -8.31 14.96
N GLY A 105 -34.52 -9.50 14.79
CA GLY A 105 -35.23 -10.73 14.42
C GLY A 105 -35.20 -11.74 15.56
N ASP A 106 -36.39 -12.14 15.98
CA ASP A 106 -36.69 -12.93 17.18
C ASP A 106 -36.08 -14.35 17.20
N ALA A 107 -36.06 -14.89 18.43
CA ALA A 107 -35.59 -16.20 18.85
C ALA A 107 -36.09 -17.38 18.00
N GLU A 108 -35.23 -18.39 17.81
CA GLU A 108 -35.66 -19.79 17.88
C GLU A 108 -34.51 -20.77 18.19
N ASN A 109 -34.91 -21.84 18.86
CA ASN A 109 -34.16 -22.79 19.66
C ASN A 109 -33.94 -24.10 18.89
N HIS A 110 -32.71 -24.63 18.77
CA HIS A 110 -32.51 -26.08 18.65
C HIS A 110 -31.08 -26.52 18.97
N SER A 111 -30.92 -27.20 20.12
CA SER A 111 -30.00 -28.33 20.25
C SER A 111 -30.73 -29.61 19.81
N PRO A 112 -30.02 -30.62 19.27
CA PRO A 112 -29.65 -31.73 20.17
C PRO A 112 -28.25 -32.33 19.94
N ASP A 113 -27.79 -33.02 20.99
CA ASP A 113 -26.68 -33.97 21.09
C ASP A 113 -26.55 -34.94 19.91
N ILE A 114 -25.30 -35.33 19.54
CA ILE A 114 -24.84 -36.74 19.44
C ILE A 114 -23.31 -36.82 19.69
N LEU A 115 -22.92 -37.63 20.68
CA LEU A 115 -21.57 -38.17 20.93
C LEU A 115 -21.32 -39.43 20.07
N ALA A 116 -20.12 -39.57 19.48
CA ALA A 116 -19.50 -40.89 19.26
C ALA A 116 -17.98 -40.80 18.99
N VAL A 117 -17.26 -41.63 19.73
CA VAL A 117 -15.81 -41.80 19.88
C VAL A 117 -15.21 -42.66 18.75
N THR A 118 -13.95 -42.42 18.34
CA THR A 118 -12.96 -43.51 18.19
C THR A 118 -11.51 -43.01 18.04
N ASP A 119 -10.66 -43.72 18.76
CA ASP A 119 -9.23 -43.58 18.99
C ASP A 119 -8.41 -44.32 17.91
N GLY A 120 -7.16 -43.92 17.66
CA GLY A 120 -6.25 -44.68 16.79
C GLY A 120 -5.03 -43.92 16.23
N THR A 121 -3.90 -43.99 16.93
CA THR A 121 -2.53 -43.93 16.38
C THR A 121 -1.90 -45.33 16.52
N PRO A 122 -0.78 -45.75 15.87
CA PRO A 122 0.35 -44.95 15.31
C PRO A 122 0.98 -45.52 13.98
N GLU A 123 2.18 -45.01 13.62
CA GLU A 123 3.18 -45.43 12.59
C GLU A 123 3.21 -44.60 11.28
N LYS A 124 4.34 -44.22 10.64
CA LYS A 124 5.80 -44.06 10.89
C LYS A 124 6.37 -43.33 9.64
N GLU A 125 7.42 -42.51 9.82
CA GLU A 125 8.26 -41.73 8.88
C GLU A 125 8.87 -42.53 7.67
N PRO A 126 9.41 -41.93 6.56
CA PRO A 126 10.38 -40.81 6.57
C PRO A 126 10.43 -39.79 5.40
N GLU A 127 11.23 -38.76 5.67
CA GLU A 127 11.82 -37.71 4.82
C GLU A 127 11.96 -37.97 3.31
N LYS A 128 11.51 -37.00 2.49
CA LYS A 128 12.27 -36.35 1.38
C LYS A 128 11.40 -35.35 0.61
N SER A 129 11.10 -34.19 1.21
CA SER A 129 10.56 -33.03 0.46
C SER A 129 10.64 -31.70 1.24
N ALA A 130 11.55 -31.59 2.21
CA ALA A 130 11.70 -30.37 3.01
C ALA A 130 12.29 -29.18 2.22
N VAL A 131 12.94 -29.41 1.07
CA VAL A 131 13.65 -28.33 0.36
C VAL A 131 12.75 -27.59 -0.65
N PHE A 132 11.91 -28.30 -1.41
CA PHE A 132 10.99 -27.65 -2.37
C PHE A 132 9.72 -27.06 -1.72
N SER A 133 9.27 -27.62 -0.59
CA SER A 133 8.11 -27.07 0.13
C SER A 133 8.41 -25.72 0.78
N LEU A 134 9.68 -25.45 1.14
CA LEU A 134 10.11 -24.21 1.76
C LEU A 134 10.04 -23.01 0.81
N GLU A 135 10.39 -23.19 -0.47
CA GLU A 135 10.26 -22.11 -1.48
C GLU A 135 8.81 -21.89 -1.91
N LEU A 136 8.01 -22.96 -2.07
CA LEU A 136 6.58 -22.80 -2.37
C LEU A 136 5.82 -22.12 -1.23
N ARG A 137 6.20 -22.35 0.03
CA ARG A 137 5.60 -21.65 1.18
C ARG A 137 5.99 -20.17 1.20
N ARG A 138 7.24 -19.83 0.85
CA ARG A 138 7.70 -18.43 0.70
C ARG A 138 6.97 -17.70 -0.42
N LEU A 139 6.75 -18.35 -1.56
CA LEU A 139 5.97 -17.76 -2.65
C LEU A 139 4.47 -17.64 -2.31
N GLY A 140 3.91 -18.61 -1.60
CA GLY A 140 2.54 -18.54 -1.08
C GLY A 140 2.32 -17.34 -0.16
N ILE A 141 3.28 -17.06 0.72
CA ILE A 141 3.31 -15.87 1.59
C ILE A 141 3.28 -14.58 0.78
N VAL A 142 4.11 -14.47 -0.26
CA VAL A 142 4.17 -13.27 -1.12
C VAL A 142 2.83 -13.03 -1.82
N ILE A 143 2.28 -14.08 -2.44
CA ILE A 143 1.01 -14.01 -3.18
C ILE A 143 -0.15 -13.64 -2.23
N GLN A 144 -0.14 -14.16 -1.01
CA GLN A 144 -1.19 -13.88 -0.03
C GLN A 144 -1.15 -12.44 0.50
N ILE A 145 0.04 -11.86 0.71
CA ILE A 145 0.17 -10.46 1.14
C ILE A 145 -0.21 -9.50 0.01
N LEU A 146 0.12 -9.81 -1.25
CA LEU A 146 -0.33 -9.03 -2.40
C LEU A 146 -1.87 -9.01 -2.53
N ARG A 147 -2.56 -10.04 -2.04
CA ARG A 147 -4.03 -10.12 -2.05
C ARG A 147 -4.70 -9.33 -0.92
N THR A 148 -4.03 -9.20 0.22
CA THR A 148 -4.55 -8.50 1.42
C THR A 148 -3.44 -7.65 2.05
N PRO A 149 -3.07 -6.53 1.40
CA PRO A 149 -1.98 -5.66 1.86
C PRO A 149 -2.29 -4.95 3.19
N SER A 150 -3.55 -4.96 3.62
CA SER A 150 -4.03 -4.39 4.89
C SER A 150 -3.74 -5.26 6.11
N SER A 151 -3.25 -6.50 5.92
CA SER A 151 -2.85 -7.41 6.99
C SER A 151 -1.52 -8.10 6.65
N ALA A 152 -0.43 -7.34 6.71
CA ALA A 152 0.92 -7.85 6.45
C ALA A 152 1.51 -8.70 7.58
N ASP A 153 0.99 -8.62 8.80
CA ASP A 153 1.34 -9.51 9.92
C ASP A 153 0.66 -10.88 9.71
N LEU A 154 1.34 -11.78 8.99
CA LEU A 154 0.81 -13.10 8.63
C LEU A 154 1.01 -14.10 9.76
N ASP A 155 2.09 -13.96 10.51
CA ASP A 155 2.41 -14.85 11.63
C ASP A 155 1.72 -14.44 12.94
N LYS A 156 0.99 -13.31 12.94
CA LYS A 156 0.27 -12.76 14.09
C LYS A 156 1.18 -12.52 15.30
N SER A 157 2.46 -12.26 15.05
CA SER A 157 3.44 -11.98 16.11
C SER A 157 3.23 -10.62 16.77
N GLY A 158 2.43 -9.74 16.17
CA GLY A 158 2.28 -8.36 16.61
C GLY A 158 3.45 -7.47 16.18
N SER A 159 4.35 -7.98 15.34
CA SER A 159 5.49 -7.24 14.80
C SER A 159 5.72 -7.56 13.33
N ILE A 160 6.03 -6.54 12.52
CA ILE A 160 6.29 -6.78 11.09
C ILE A 160 7.74 -7.22 10.91
N SER A 161 7.94 -8.48 10.53
CA SER A 161 9.25 -9.06 10.22
C SER A 161 9.85 -8.43 8.95
N PRO A 162 11.18 -8.51 8.75
CA PRO A 162 11.84 -8.02 7.53
C PRO A 162 11.26 -8.61 6.22
N ALA A 163 10.81 -9.86 6.25
CA ALA A 163 10.24 -10.52 5.07
C ALA A 163 8.83 -9.99 4.76
N GLU A 164 7.98 -9.83 5.78
CA GLU A 164 6.65 -9.23 5.62
C GLU A 164 6.76 -7.76 5.18
N ALA A 165 7.74 -7.04 5.72
CA ALA A 165 8.07 -5.68 5.33
C ALA A 165 8.47 -5.57 3.85
N LEU A 166 9.23 -6.54 3.35
CA LEU A 166 9.61 -6.58 1.94
C LEU A 166 8.37 -6.76 1.04
N VAL A 167 7.47 -7.68 1.39
CA VAL A 167 6.27 -7.89 0.57
C VAL A 167 5.30 -6.71 0.67
N LEU A 168 5.13 -6.17 1.88
CA LEU A 168 4.36 -4.95 2.09
C LEU A 168 4.94 -3.78 1.28
N GLY A 169 6.26 -3.62 1.27
CA GLY A 169 6.94 -2.60 0.47
C GLY A 169 6.75 -2.79 -1.03
N VAL A 170 6.74 -4.03 -1.53
CA VAL A 170 6.42 -4.32 -2.93
C VAL A 170 4.96 -3.97 -3.24
N ALA A 171 4.01 -4.31 -2.36
CA ALA A 171 2.61 -3.98 -2.55
C ALA A 171 2.38 -2.45 -2.59
N LEU A 172 2.99 -1.72 -1.64
CA LEU A 172 2.97 -0.26 -1.50
C LEU A 172 3.82 0.53 -2.50
N SER A 173 4.54 -0.13 -3.40
CA SER A 173 5.35 0.55 -4.41
C SER A 173 4.81 0.36 -5.83
N LEU A 174 3.84 -0.54 -5.98
CA LEU A 174 3.22 -0.86 -7.25
C LEU A 174 2.30 0.29 -7.73
N ASP A 175 1.69 1.01 -6.79
CA ASP A 175 1.01 2.30 -6.98
C ASP A 175 1.99 3.41 -7.42
N ALA A 176 3.16 3.48 -6.78
CA ALA A 176 4.21 4.45 -7.08
C ALA A 176 4.85 4.20 -8.45
N PHE A 177 4.76 2.98 -9.00
CA PHE A 177 5.27 2.68 -10.34
C PHE A 177 4.60 3.54 -11.41
N GLY A 178 3.26 3.63 -11.44
CA GLY A 178 2.55 4.43 -12.45
C GLY A 178 2.89 5.92 -12.35
N THR A 179 2.90 6.45 -11.13
CA THR A 179 3.29 7.84 -10.88
C THR A 179 4.76 8.09 -11.20
N GLY A 180 5.65 7.13 -10.99
CA GLY A 180 7.06 7.22 -11.37
C GLY A 180 7.28 7.33 -12.88
N LEU A 181 6.51 6.57 -13.66
CA LEU A 181 6.53 6.68 -15.11
C LEU A 181 6.04 8.07 -15.53
N GLY A 182 4.92 8.53 -14.96
CA GLY A 182 4.37 9.86 -15.22
C GLY A 182 5.32 11.00 -14.82
N ALA A 183 5.97 10.90 -13.66
CA ALA A 183 6.92 11.88 -13.16
C ALA A 183 8.18 11.99 -14.04
N ALA A 184 8.71 10.86 -14.52
CA ALA A 184 9.82 10.88 -15.46
C ALA A 184 9.45 11.57 -16.78
N LEU A 185 8.24 11.32 -17.30
CA LEU A 185 7.72 11.97 -18.50
C LEU A 185 7.47 13.48 -18.31
N LEU A 186 7.18 13.92 -17.09
CA LEU A 186 7.09 15.34 -16.70
C LEU A 186 8.45 16.02 -16.51
N GLY A 187 9.55 15.29 -16.74
CA GLY A 187 10.92 15.81 -16.68
C GLY A 187 11.53 15.89 -15.28
N PHE A 188 10.97 15.18 -14.29
CA PHE A 188 11.61 15.07 -12.98
C PHE A 188 12.89 14.25 -13.05
N ASN A 189 13.92 14.66 -12.31
CA ASN A 189 15.20 13.94 -12.26
C ASN A 189 15.03 12.61 -11.49
N PRO A 190 15.31 11.44 -12.11
CA PRO A 190 15.09 10.14 -11.48
C PRO A 190 15.81 9.97 -10.14
N LEU A 191 17.10 10.30 -10.07
CA LEU A 191 17.93 9.99 -8.90
C LEU A 191 17.50 10.78 -7.67
N TRP A 192 17.28 12.08 -7.83
CA TRP A 192 16.84 12.95 -6.74
C TRP A 192 15.42 12.64 -6.31
N THR A 193 14.53 12.35 -7.26
CA THR A 193 13.12 12.07 -6.96
C THR A 193 12.97 10.75 -6.22
N SER A 194 13.64 9.68 -6.66
CA SER A 194 13.59 8.38 -5.96
C SER A 194 14.19 8.45 -4.56
N LEU A 195 15.29 9.20 -4.38
CA LEU A 195 15.90 9.38 -3.07
C LEU A 195 14.97 10.12 -2.11
N VAL A 196 14.37 11.23 -2.55
CA VAL A 196 13.45 12.00 -1.71
C VAL A 196 12.21 11.17 -1.37
N ILE A 197 11.64 10.44 -2.33
CA ILE A 197 10.48 9.57 -2.08
C ILE A 197 10.82 8.44 -1.12
N ALA A 198 11.99 7.81 -1.23
CA ALA A 198 12.42 6.80 -0.28
C ALA A 198 12.45 7.37 1.15
N LEU A 199 13.09 8.53 1.34
CA LEU A 199 13.18 9.18 2.64
C LEU A 199 11.81 9.63 3.18
N PHE A 200 10.96 10.19 2.32
CA PHE A 200 9.60 10.61 2.67
C PHE A 200 8.72 9.42 3.04
N SER A 201 8.73 8.34 2.25
CA SER A 201 7.92 7.15 2.48
C SER A 201 8.16 6.54 3.86
N GLY A 202 9.44 6.32 4.23
CA GLY A 202 9.77 5.81 5.57
C GLY A 202 9.35 6.75 6.70
N SER A 203 9.55 8.06 6.52
CA SER A 203 9.18 9.07 7.53
C SER A 203 7.66 9.17 7.71
N ILE A 204 6.92 9.17 6.61
CA ILE A 204 5.46 9.26 6.61
C ILE A 204 4.81 7.98 7.13
N LEU A 205 5.36 6.81 6.81
CA LEU A 205 4.89 5.55 7.39
C LEU A 205 5.05 5.54 8.92
N LEU A 206 6.19 6.01 9.45
CA LEU A 206 6.41 6.16 10.89
C LEU A 206 5.45 7.18 11.52
N LEU A 207 5.22 8.31 10.86
CA LEU A 207 4.24 9.29 11.31
C LEU A 207 2.83 8.70 11.32
N GLY A 208 2.46 7.92 10.30
CA GLY A 208 1.22 7.18 10.21
C GLY A 208 1.06 6.19 11.36
N LEU A 209 2.11 5.40 11.65
CA LEU A 209 2.14 4.46 12.76
C LEU A 209 1.91 5.18 14.10
N HIS A 210 2.62 6.28 14.32
CA HIS A 210 2.52 7.05 15.56
C HIS A 210 1.16 7.75 15.70
N THR A 211 0.60 8.29 14.61
CA THR A 211 -0.74 8.87 14.62
C THR A 211 -1.82 7.81 14.81
N GLY A 212 -1.72 6.65 14.16
CA GLY A 212 -2.65 5.53 14.36
C GLY A 212 -2.63 5.01 15.80
N LEU A 213 -1.45 4.92 16.43
CA LEU A 213 -1.33 4.55 17.85
C LEU A 213 -1.97 5.59 18.78
N ARG A 214 -1.83 6.88 18.46
CA ARG A 214 -2.32 8.00 19.29
C ARG A 214 -3.82 8.24 19.15
N PHE A 215 -4.40 7.96 17.98
CA PHE A 215 -5.79 8.28 17.63
C PHE A 215 -6.69 7.05 17.49
N ALA A 216 -6.38 5.96 18.21
CA ALA A 216 -7.09 4.68 18.18
C ALA A 216 -8.56 4.68 18.65
N GLY A 217 -9.25 5.82 18.64
CA GLY A 217 -10.65 5.95 19.04
C GLY A 217 -11.42 7.11 18.40
N THR A 218 -10.92 7.74 17.33
CA THR A 218 -11.60 8.88 16.68
C THR A 218 -11.78 8.64 15.18
N SER A 219 -13.01 8.79 14.66
CA SER A 219 -13.39 8.56 13.24
C SER A 219 -12.79 9.56 12.24
N TRP A 220 -11.83 10.40 12.67
CA TRP A 220 -11.15 11.39 11.83
C TRP A 220 -10.30 10.74 10.72
N MET A 221 -9.99 9.45 10.86
CA MET A 221 -9.27 8.64 9.85
C MET A 221 -9.96 8.59 8.49
N LYS A 222 -11.30 8.58 8.43
CA LYS A 222 -12.05 8.38 7.18
C LYS A 222 -11.83 9.51 6.15
N HIS A 223 -11.32 10.67 6.58
CA HIS A 223 -11.03 11.81 5.69
C HIS A 223 -9.56 11.86 5.24
N ALA A 224 -8.63 11.24 5.97
CA ALA A 224 -7.20 11.29 5.66
C ALA A 224 -6.86 10.54 4.36
N SER A 225 -7.67 9.55 3.96
CA SER A 225 -7.50 8.76 2.75
C SER A 225 -7.80 9.52 1.45
N VAL A 226 -8.55 10.63 1.49
CA VAL A 226 -8.89 11.44 0.30
C VAL A 226 -7.72 12.35 -0.14
N LEU A 227 -6.79 12.63 0.78
CA LEU A 227 -5.71 13.58 0.60
C LEU A 227 -4.70 13.22 -0.51
N PRO A 228 -4.20 11.96 -0.62
CA PRO A 228 -3.32 11.56 -1.73
C PRO A 228 -3.96 11.76 -3.10
N ALA A 229 -5.21 11.32 -3.28
CA ALA A 229 -5.93 11.42 -4.55
C ALA A 229 -6.07 12.88 -5.02
N LEU A 230 -6.46 13.78 -4.12
CA LEU A 230 -6.57 15.21 -4.41
C LEU A 230 -5.23 15.83 -4.84
N LEU A 231 -4.14 15.46 -4.16
CA LEU A 231 -2.80 15.98 -4.48
C LEU A 231 -2.31 15.49 -5.85
N LEU A 232 -2.53 14.22 -6.20
CA LEU A 232 -2.17 13.69 -7.53
C LEU A 232 -2.96 14.41 -8.65
N ILE A 233 -4.26 14.60 -8.45
CA ILE A 233 -5.09 15.37 -9.38
C ILE A 233 -4.57 16.80 -9.53
N ALA A 234 -4.24 17.47 -8.42
CA ALA A 234 -3.69 18.82 -8.42
C ALA A 234 -2.35 18.89 -9.19
N ILE A 235 -1.43 17.94 -8.98
CA ILE A 235 -0.15 17.86 -9.72
C ILE A 235 -0.41 17.71 -11.22
N GLY A 236 -1.31 16.80 -11.61
CA GLY A 236 -1.66 16.56 -13.01
C GLY A 236 -2.20 17.82 -13.68
N ILE A 237 -3.16 18.51 -13.05
CA ILE A 237 -3.75 19.74 -13.58
C ILE A 237 -2.72 20.88 -13.63
N LEU A 238 -1.92 21.07 -12.57
CA LEU A 238 -0.88 22.12 -12.52
C LEU A 238 0.19 21.96 -13.60
N LYS A 239 0.35 20.75 -14.15
CA LYS A 239 1.31 20.47 -15.24
C LYS A 239 0.69 20.55 -16.63
N LEU A 240 -0.64 20.51 -16.74
CA LEU A 240 -1.36 20.70 -17.99
C LEU A 240 -1.61 22.19 -18.31
N LEU A 241 -1.60 23.05 -17.29
CA LEU A 241 -1.84 24.48 -17.38
C LEU A 241 -0.53 25.26 -17.49
#